data_AF-A0A7X0JAT8-F1
#
_entry.id   AF-A0A7X0JAT8-F1
#
_cell.length_a   1.000
_cell.length_b   1.000
_cell.length_c   1.000
_cell.angle_alpha   90.00
_cell.angle_beta   90.00
_cell.angle_gamma   90.00
#
_symmetry.space_group_name_H-M   'P 1'
#
loop_
_entity.id
_entity.type
_entity.pdbx_description
1 polymer ?
#
loop_
_entity_poly.entity_id
_entity_poly.type
_entity_poly.pdbx_seq_one_letter_code
_entity_poly.pdbx_strand_id
1 'polypeptide(L)'
;MLLNDITPLVRLIEPEADALGFALVRVRLFGKDDERTLQIMAERPDTRQLNIDDCAELSRRISDKLDALEEAGKDPIEGAYRLEVSSPGIDRPLTRKQDFIDWAGHEARIVLTEAVDGQKQFKGDLEGIDSDGMIAIRHPRTGVLEQVPFALIADAKLVLTDRLIEATVPLSMEGAEEEIQITSTDDSDDMSAHADGEEEETH
;
A
#
# COMPACT_ATOMS: atom_id res chain seq x y z
N MET A 1 -7.86 11.41 -21.76
CA MET A 1 -8.43 10.60 -20.67
C MET A 1 -7.34 10.52 -19.61
N LEU A 2 -7.54 11.10 -18.42
CA LEU A 2 -6.50 11.11 -17.37
C LEU A 2 -6.40 9.69 -16.81
N LEU A 3 -5.43 8.92 -17.29
CA LEU A 3 -5.16 7.50 -16.96
C LEU A 3 -4.78 7.23 -15.48
N ASN A 4 -4.90 8.22 -14.60
CA ASN A 4 -4.46 8.15 -13.21
C ASN A 4 -5.40 8.80 -12.18
N ASP A 5 -6.62 9.20 -12.56
CA ASP A 5 -7.60 9.63 -11.57
C ASP A 5 -8.15 8.42 -10.81
N ILE A 6 -7.73 8.25 -9.56
CA ILE A 6 -8.15 7.14 -8.70
C ILE A 6 -9.54 7.37 -8.07
N THR A 7 -10.08 8.58 -8.17
CA THR A 7 -11.34 8.98 -7.54
C THR A 7 -12.53 8.04 -7.86
N PRO A 8 -12.71 7.58 -9.12
CA PRO A 8 -13.78 6.63 -9.44
C PRO A 8 -13.64 5.30 -8.70
N LEU A 9 -12.42 4.79 -8.57
CA LEU A 9 -12.15 3.55 -7.85
C LEU A 9 -12.38 3.70 -6.35
N VAL A 10 -11.96 4.81 -5.76
CA VAL A 10 -12.25 5.09 -4.35
C VAL A 10 -13.76 5.09 -4.09
N ARG A 11 -14.55 5.79 -4.91
CA ARG A 11 -16.02 5.85 -4.78
C ARG A 11 -16.70 4.50 -4.98
N LEU A 12 -16.07 3.59 -5.72
CA LEU A 12 -16.56 2.24 -5.93
C LEU A 12 -16.24 1.32 -4.75
N ILE A 13 -15.03 1.42 -4.21
CA ILE A 13 -14.48 0.50 -3.21
C ILE A 13 -14.90 0.90 -1.78
N GLU A 14 -14.98 2.19 -1.48
CA GLU A 14 -15.30 2.70 -0.14
C GLU A 14 -16.62 2.10 0.42
N PRO A 15 -17.73 2.05 -0.34
CA PRO A 15 -18.97 1.42 0.15
C PRO A 15 -18.84 -0.07 0.45
N GLU A 16 -17.97 -0.79 -0.26
CA GLU A 16 -17.75 -2.22 -0.05
C GLU A 16 -16.92 -2.48 1.22
N ALA A 17 -15.97 -1.60 1.52
CA ALA A 17 -15.24 -1.61 2.80
C ALA A 17 -16.16 -1.24 3.97
N ASP A 18 -16.96 -0.17 3.81
CA ASP A 18 -17.91 0.28 4.83
C ASP A 18 -18.95 -0.80 5.18
N ALA A 19 -19.42 -1.56 4.18
CA ALA A 19 -20.36 -2.66 4.38
C ALA A 19 -19.81 -3.78 5.29
N LEU A 20 -18.48 -3.93 5.36
CA LEU A 20 -17.79 -4.85 6.27
C LEU A 20 -17.37 -4.20 7.60
N GLY A 21 -17.65 -2.90 7.77
CA GLY A 21 -17.20 -2.12 8.91
C GLY A 21 -15.71 -1.76 8.87
N PHE A 22 -15.09 -1.78 7.69
CA PHE A 22 -13.69 -1.41 7.49
C PHE A 22 -13.60 0.03 7.00
N ALA A 23 -12.60 0.76 7.49
CA ALA A 23 -12.29 2.09 7.00
C ALA A 23 -11.27 2.00 5.86
N LEU A 24 -11.67 2.40 4.65
CA LEU A 24 -10.77 2.47 3.50
C LEU A 24 -9.67 3.51 3.76
N VAL A 25 -8.40 3.13 3.60
CA VAL A 25 -7.24 4.01 3.80
C VAL A 25 -6.66 4.46 2.46
N ARG A 26 -6.35 3.55 1.54
CA ARG A 26 -5.75 3.91 0.26
C ARG A 26 -6.27 3.02 -0.85
N VAL A 27 -6.49 3.62 -2.03
CA VAL A 27 -6.59 2.89 -3.30
C VAL A 27 -5.47 3.40 -4.19
N ARG A 28 -4.76 2.50 -4.87
CA ARG A 28 -3.70 2.87 -5.80
C ARG A 28 -3.61 1.86 -6.92
N LEU A 29 -3.57 2.34 -8.16
CA LEU A 29 -3.20 1.55 -9.33
C LEU A 29 -1.79 1.93 -9.75
N PHE A 30 -0.89 0.95 -9.83
CA PHE A 30 0.50 1.17 -10.25
C PHE A 30 1.02 -0.06 -11.02
N GLY A 31 2.23 0.05 -11.56
CA GLY A 31 2.76 -0.93 -12.52
C GLY A 31 2.40 -0.56 -13.96
N LYS A 32 2.82 -1.40 -14.91
CA LYS A 32 2.57 -1.22 -16.34
C LYS A 32 2.16 -2.55 -16.96
N ASP A 33 1.38 -2.48 -18.04
CA ASP A 33 0.98 -3.63 -18.84
C ASP A 33 0.41 -4.76 -17.95
N ASP A 34 0.99 -5.97 -18.04
CA ASP A 34 0.54 -7.16 -17.31
C ASP A 34 1.01 -7.21 -15.84
N GLU A 35 1.89 -6.28 -15.42
CA GLU A 35 2.40 -6.20 -14.04
C GLU A 35 1.61 -5.19 -13.17
N ARG A 36 0.46 -4.71 -13.67
CA ARG A 36 -0.34 -3.74 -12.93
C ARG A 36 -0.91 -4.33 -11.65
N THR A 37 -0.95 -3.51 -10.62
CA THR A 37 -1.46 -3.87 -9.30
C THR A 37 -2.46 -2.82 -8.82
N LEU A 38 -3.69 -3.25 -8.53
CA LEU A 38 -4.68 -2.49 -7.79
C LEU A 38 -4.51 -2.80 -6.30
N GLN A 39 -3.86 -1.90 -5.58
CA GLN A 39 -3.66 -2.02 -4.16
C GLN A 39 -4.73 -1.25 -3.39
N ILE A 40 -5.28 -1.92 -2.38
CA ILE A 40 -6.33 -1.42 -1.51
C ILE A 40 -5.87 -1.65 -0.08
N MET A 41 -5.69 -0.55 0.64
CA MET A 41 -5.41 -0.59 2.07
C MET A 41 -6.68 -0.22 2.82
N ALA A 42 -7.12 -1.06 3.74
CA ALA A 42 -8.24 -0.79 4.64
C ALA A 42 -7.89 -1.25 6.06
N GLU A 43 -8.66 -0.83 7.05
CA GLU A 43 -8.41 -1.21 8.44
C GLU A 43 -9.69 -1.27 9.25
N ARG A 44 -9.69 -2.05 10.34
CA ARG A 44 -10.75 -1.94 11.33
C ARG A 44 -10.57 -0.65 12.14
N PRO A 45 -11.63 0.13 12.40
CA PRO A 45 -11.51 1.38 13.16
C PRO A 45 -10.97 1.20 14.58
N ASP A 46 -11.26 0.07 15.21
CA ASP A 46 -10.88 -0.26 16.59
C ASP A 46 -9.46 -0.82 16.71
N THR A 47 -9.04 -1.68 15.79
CA THR A 47 -7.74 -2.37 15.88
C THR A 47 -6.66 -1.86 14.92
N ARG A 48 -7.04 -1.07 13.91
CA ARG A 48 -6.16 -0.61 12.82
C ARG A 48 -5.55 -1.71 11.95
N GLN A 49 -6.05 -2.93 12.08
CA GLN A 49 -5.52 -4.10 11.40
C GLN A 49 -6.64 -4.92 10.78
N LEU A 50 -6.35 -5.55 9.65
CA LEU A 50 -7.17 -6.60 9.05
C LEU A 50 -6.45 -7.92 9.30
N ASN A 51 -7.22 -8.97 9.60
CA ASN A 51 -6.68 -10.33 9.54
C ASN A 51 -6.80 -10.88 8.09
N ILE A 52 -6.33 -12.11 7.87
CA ILE A 52 -6.34 -12.74 6.53
C ILE A 52 -7.77 -12.90 6.00
N ASP A 53 -8.71 -13.29 6.86
CA ASP A 53 -10.12 -13.48 6.48
C ASP A 53 -10.78 -12.15 6.08
N ASP A 54 -10.45 -11.06 6.78
CA ASP A 54 -10.92 -9.71 6.48
C ASP A 54 -10.43 -9.25 5.10
N CYS A 55 -9.14 -9.45 4.82
CA CYS A 55 -8.55 -9.15 3.52
C CYS A 55 -9.20 -9.98 2.41
N ALA A 56 -9.42 -11.28 2.66
CA ALA A 56 -10.03 -12.18 1.69
C ALA A 56 -11.49 -11.82 1.40
N GLU A 57 -12.26 -11.45 2.43
CA GLU A 57 -13.65 -11.03 2.28
C GLU A 57 -13.78 -9.71 1.51
N LEU A 58 -12.98 -8.70 1.88
CA LEU A 58 -12.97 -7.43 1.15
C LEU A 58 -12.52 -7.62 -0.30
N SER A 59 -11.50 -8.46 -0.54
CA SER A 59 -11.03 -8.79 -1.88
C SER A 59 -12.13 -9.40 -2.75
N ARG A 60 -12.87 -10.40 -2.24
CA ARG A 60 -14.00 -11.02 -2.97
C ARG A 60 -15.07 -10.00 -3.34
N ARG A 61 -15.52 -9.17 -2.38
CA ARG A 61 -16.55 -8.16 -2.63
C ARG A 61 -16.15 -7.17 -3.73
N ILE A 62 -14.88 -6.74 -3.71
CA ILE A 62 -14.37 -5.80 -4.69
C ILE A 62 -14.24 -6.46 -6.07
N SER A 63 -13.78 -7.72 -6.12
CA SER A 63 -13.73 -8.50 -7.36
C SER A 63 -15.13 -8.63 -7.98
N ASP A 64 -16.11 -9.12 -7.21
CA ASP A 64 -17.49 -9.27 -7.67
C ASP A 64 -18.07 -7.96 -8.21
N LYS A 65 -17.71 -6.84 -7.55
CA LYS A 65 -18.15 -5.51 -7.96
C LYS A 65 -17.53 -5.04 -9.26
N LEU A 66 -16.23 -5.29 -9.46
CA LEU A 66 -15.49 -4.92 -10.66
C LEU A 66 -15.93 -5.79 -11.84
N ASP A 67 -16.08 -7.10 -11.64
CA ASP A 67 -16.55 -8.06 -12.65
C ASP A 67 -17.95 -7.65 -13.17
N ALA A 68 -18.86 -7.32 -12.26
CA ALA A 68 -20.20 -6.86 -12.64
C ALA A 68 -20.20 -5.54 -13.45
N LEU A 69 -19.20 -4.67 -13.25
CA LEU A 69 -19.04 -3.45 -14.05
C LEU A 69 -18.40 -3.73 -15.41
N GLU A 70 -17.43 -4.64 -15.46
CA GLU A 70 -16.83 -5.11 -16.70
C GLU A 70 -17.88 -5.75 -17.62
N GLU A 71 -18.70 -6.67 -17.09
CA GLU A 71 -19.81 -7.29 -17.81
C GLU A 71 -20.83 -6.26 -18.32
N ALA A 72 -21.03 -5.16 -17.58
CA ALA A 72 -21.90 -4.05 -17.96
C ALA A 72 -21.26 -3.06 -18.95
N GLY A 73 -20.03 -3.30 -19.40
CA GLY A 73 -19.28 -2.43 -20.30
C GLY A 73 -18.85 -1.10 -19.66
N LYS A 74 -18.71 -1.07 -18.34
CA LYS A 74 -18.34 0.11 -17.53
C LYS A 74 -17.10 -0.16 -16.68
N ASP A 75 -16.19 -0.98 -17.19
CA ASP A 75 -14.94 -1.33 -16.53
C ASP A 75 -14.13 -0.06 -16.20
N PRO A 76 -13.82 0.20 -14.92
CA PRO A 76 -12.98 1.33 -14.53
C PRO A 76 -11.48 1.11 -14.76
N ILE A 77 -11.01 -0.12 -15.03
CA ILE A 77 -9.58 -0.45 -15.17
C ILE A 77 -9.34 -1.25 -16.45
N GLU A 78 -8.85 -0.60 -17.50
CA GLU A 78 -8.59 -1.28 -18.77
C GLU A 78 -7.49 -2.34 -18.64
N GLY A 79 -7.78 -3.62 -18.93
CA GLY A 79 -6.80 -4.71 -19.04
C GLY A 79 -6.36 -5.32 -17.71
N ALA A 80 -5.49 -6.34 -17.77
CA ALA A 80 -5.16 -7.17 -16.60
C ALA A 80 -4.46 -6.39 -15.47
N TYR A 81 -4.76 -6.79 -14.23
CA TYR A 81 -4.13 -6.32 -13.01
C TYR A 81 -4.19 -7.40 -11.91
N ARG A 82 -3.32 -7.29 -10.90
CA ARG A 82 -3.38 -8.04 -9.65
C ARG A 82 -4.12 -7.22 -8.59
N LEU A 83 -5.09 -7.82 -7.90
CA LEU A 83 -5.76 -7.21 -6.76
C LEU A 83 -5.01 -7.54 -5.46
N GLU A 84 -4.61 -6.51 -4.72
CA GLU A 84 -3.95 -6.64 -3.41
C GLU A 84 -4.75 -5.91 -2.35
N VAL A 85 -5.18 -6.64 -1.31
CA VAL A 85 -5.90 -6.09 -0.15
C VAL A 85 -5.08 -6.33 1.11
N SER A 86 -4.82 -5.28 1.88
CA SER A 86 -4.05 -5.37 3.12
C SER A 86 -4.41 -4.26 4.12
N SER A 87 -3.92 -4.39 5.35
CA SER A 87 -3.83 -3.23 6.27
C SER A 87 -2.62 -2.35 5.95
N PRO A 88 -2.65 -1.05 6.30
CA PRO A 88 -1.50 -0.16 6.13
C PRO A 88 -0.18 -0.64 6.73
N GLY A 89 -0.25 -1.23 7.93
CA GLY A 89 0.93 -1.63 8.70
C GLY A 89 1.88 -0.45 8.95
N ILE A 90 3.18 -0.70 8.77
CA ILE A 90 4.24 0.26 9.06
C ILE A 90 4.53 1.26 7.93
N ASP A 91 4.23 0.93 6.67
CA ASP A 91 4.28 1.89 5.53
C ASP A 91 2.96 2.66 5.44
N ARG A 92 2.55 3.24 6.56
CA ARG A 92 1.22 3.82 6.74
C ARG A 92 1.06 5.14 5.97
N PRO A 93 0.20 5.21 4.93
CA PRO A 93 -0.10 6.46 4.28
C PRO A 93 -1.10 7.28 5.12
N LEU A 94 -1.05 8.60 4.97
CA LEU A 94 -1.98 9.56 5.56
C LEU A 94 -2.80 10.18 4.42
N THR A 95 -3.99 9.65 4.17
CA THR A 95 -4.80 10.00 2.99
C THR A 95 -6.09 10.72 3.36
N ARG A 96 -6.60 10.49 4.58
CA ARG A 96 -7.83 11.06 5.12
C ARG A 96 -7.50 12.09 6.17
N LYS A 97 -8.37 13.08 6.38
CA LYS A 97 -8.24 14.02 7.51
C LYS A 97 -8.15 13.29 8.85
N GLN A 98 -8.93 12.22 9.03
CA GLN A 98 -8.92 11.41 10.24
C GLN A 98 -7.54 10.79 10.51
N ASP A 99 -6.77 10.42 9.47
CA ASP A 99 -5.42 9.89 9.67
C ASP A 99 -4.50 10.92 10.32
N PHE A 100 -4.66 12.20 9.99
CA PHE A 100 -3.86 13.26 10.62
C PHE A 100 -4.23 13.49 12.09
N ILE A 101 -5.49 13.22 12.46
CA ILE A 101 -5.95 13.29 13.86
C ILE A 101 -5.39 12.10 14.64
N ASP A 102 -5.58 10.89 14.10
CA ASP A 102 -5.30 9.64 14.78
C ASP A 102 -3.81 9.41 15.04
N TRP A 103 -2.96 9.90 14.12
CA TRP A 103 -1.52 9.71 14.16
C TRP A 103 -0.76 10.95 14.62
N ALA A 104 -1.46 11.90 15.24
CA ALA A 104 -0.82 12.98 15.96
C ALA A 104 0.15 12.41 17.01
N GLY A 105 1.34 13.01 17.11
CA GLY A 105 2.43 12.50 17.92
C GLY A 105 3.36 11.52 17.19
N HIS A 106 3.13 11.16 15.92
CA HIS A 106 4.09 10.41 15.11
C HIS A 106 4.83 11.31 14.12
N GLU A 107 6.03 10.90 13.72
CA GLU A 107 6.76 11.60 12.67
C GLU A 107 6.14 11.30 11.31
N ALA A 108 5.88 12.32 10.51
CA ALA A 108 5.29 12.23 9.19
C ALA A 108 6.17 12.92 8.15
N ARG A 109 6.05 12.47 6.90
CA ARG A 109 6.55 13.15 5.71
C ARG A 109 5.34 13.55 4.87
N ILE A 110 5.25 14.84 4.52
CA ILE A 110 4.18 15.41 3.70
C ILE A 110 4.80 16.03 2.47
N VAL A 111 4.29 15.68 1.29
CA VAL A 111 4.66 16.25 0.00
C VAL A 111 3.44 16.99 -0.54
N LEU A 112 3.64 18.25 -0.93
CA LEU A 112 2.59 19.11 -1.46
C LEU A 112 2.64 19.18 -2.99
N THR A 113 1.49 19.42 -3.60
CA THR A 113 1.33 19.69 -5.04
C THR A 113 2.03 21.00 -5.43
N GLU A 114 1.91 22.02 -4.59
CA GLU A 114 2.56 23.32 -4.72
C GLU A 114 3.29 23.75 -3.44
N ALA A 115 4.15 24.77 -3.55
CA ALA A 115 4.99 25.17 -2.43
C ALA A 115 4.22 26.05 -1.45
N VAL A 116 4.35 25.77 -0.15
CA VAL A 116 3.95 26.65 0.95
C VAL A 116 5.23 27.20 1.55
N ASP A 117 5.34 28.51 1.69
CA ASP A 117 6.56 29.20 2.17
C ASP A 117 7.85 28.79 1.44
N GLY A 118 7.73 28.53 0.13
CA GLY A 118 8.85 28.11 -0.72
C GLY A 118 9.26 26.64 -0.60
N GLN A 119 8.53 25.85 0.19
CA GLN A 119 8.82 24.44 0.48
C GLN A 119 7.68 23.53 0.02
N LYS A 120 8.02 22.41 -0.62
CA LYS A 120 7.06 21.38 -1.07
C LYS A 120 7.05 20.12 -0.21
N GLN A 121 8.00 19.98 0.70
CA GLN A 121 8.18 18.75 1.48
C GLN A 121 8.41 19.09 2.93
N PHE A 122 7.61 18.53 3.81
CA PHE A 122 7.67 18.75 5.24
C PHE A 122 7.96 17.41 5.91
N LYS A 123 8.79 17.43 6.95
CA LYS A 123 9.10 16.25 7.75
C LYS A 123 9.25 16.64 9.20
N GLY A 124 8.52 15.96 10.08
CA GLY A 124 8.55 16.20 11.51
C GLY A 124 7.38 15.58 12.26
N ASP A 125 7.27 15.92 13.55
CA ASP A 125 6.22 15.40 14.41
C ASP A 125 4.88 16.01 14.03
N LEU A 126 3.91 15.17 13.70
CA LEU A 126 2.56 15.57 13.36
C LEU A 126 1.82 16.02 14.63
N GLU A 127 1.23 17.22 14.62
CA GLU A 127 0.44 17.73 15.75
C GLU A 127 -1.07 17.66 15.51
N GLY A 128 -1.49 17.21 14.32
CA GLY A 128 -2.89 17.02 13.97
C GLY A 128 -3.32 17.86 12.76
N ILE A 129 -4.64 17.96 12.60
CA ILE A 129 -5.30 18.80 11.61
C ILE A 129 -6.45 19.55 12.30
N ASP A 130 -6.62 20.83 11.98
CA ASP A 130 -7.70 21.64 12.54
C ASP A 130 -9.00 21.60 11.70
N SER A 131 -10.02 22.33 12.15
CA SER A 131 -11.32 22.41 11.48
C SER A 131 -11.25 23.03 10.08
N ASP A 132 -10.27 23.90 9.83
CA ASP A 132 -10.07 24.57 8.55
C ASP A 132 -9.27 23.68 7.57
N GLY A 133 -8.78 22.54 8.04
CA GLY A 133 -8.01 21.59 7.27
C GLY A 133 -6.53 21.93 7.20
N MET A 134 -6.02 22.71 8.15
CA MET A 134 -4.59 23.00 8.28
C MET A 134 -3.92 21.90 9.09
N ILE A 135 -2.92 21.26 8.50
CA ILE A 135 -2.12 20.22 9.15
C ILE A 135 -0.93 20.88 9.81
N ALA A 136 -0.74 20.59 11.09
CA ALA A 136 0.35 21.13 11.90
C ALA A 136 1.49 20.10 11.99
N ILE A 137 2.70 20.48 11.61
CA ILE A 137 3.89 19.62 11.67
C ILE A 137 5.06 20.37 12.31
N ARG A 138 5.67 19.76 13.34
CA ARG A 138 6.78 20.35 14.09
C ARG A 138 8.11 19.76 13.64
N HIS A 139 9.02 20.61 13.17
CA HIS A 139 10.34 20.16 12.76
C HIS A 139 11.15 19.69 13.99
N PRO A 140 11.68 18.46 14.02
CA PRO A 140 12.15 17.80 15.24
C PRO A 140 13.42 18.43 15.82
N ARG A 141 14.24 19.10 14.98
CA ARG A 141 15.50 19.72 15.43
C ARG A 141 15.37 21.20 15.79
N THR A 142 14.46 21.91 15.15
CA THR A 142 14.35 23.37 15.30
C THR A 142 13.15 23.76 16.16
N GLY A 143 12.19 22.85 16.35
CA GLY A 143 10.94 23.11 17.07
C GLY A 143 9.97 24.02 16.34
N VAL A 144 10.31 24.46 15.11
CA VAL A 144 9.44 25.31 14.28
C VAL A 144 8.18 24.53 13.94
N LEU A 145 7.03 25.17 14.15
CA LEU A 145 5.72 24.66 13.78
C LEU A 145 5.34 25.20 12.41
N GLU A 146 5.13 24.29 11.46
CA GLU A 146 4.70 24.61 10.10
C GLU A 146 3.25 24.17 9.92
N GLN A 147 2.48 24.93 9.14
CA GLN A 147 1.10 24.60 8.82
C GLN A 147 0.93 24.48 7.32
N VAL A 148 0.35 23.36 6.86
CA VAL A 148 0.11 23.10 5.44
C VAL A 148 -1.35 22.71 5.20
N PRO A 149 -2.00 23.22 4.15
CA PRO A 149 -3.39 22.85 3.87
C PRO A 149 -3.49 21.39 3.40
N PHE A 150 -4.43 20.63 3.96
CA PHE A 150 -4.73 19.27 3.53
C PHE A 150 -5.04 19.18 2.03
N ALA A 151 -5.71 20.19 1.48
CA ALA A 151 -6.06 20.27 0.07
C ALA A 151 -4.86 20.30 -0.87
N LEU A 152 -3.66 20.63 -0.38
CA LEU A 152 -2.43 20.66 -1.17
C LEU A 152 -1.61 19.38 -1.07
N ILE A 153 -2.06 18.36 -0.33
CA ILE A 153 -1.29 17.11 -0.22
C ILE A 153 -1.25 16.40 -1.58
N ALA A 154 -0.03 16.11 -2.03
CA ALA A 154 0.23 15.18 -3.12
C ALA A 154 0.51 13.76 -2.61
N ASP A 155 1.23 13.63 -1.50
CA ASP A 155 1.56 12.37 -0.84
C ASP A 155 1.85 12.64 0.64
N ALA A 156 1.43 11.75 1.54
CA ALA A 156 1.78 11.85 2.94
C ALA A 156 1.83 10.46 3.57
N LYS A 157 2.81 10.25 4.46
CA LYS A 157 2.96 8.99 5.19
C LYS A 157 3.74 9.15 6.48
N LEU A 158 3.58 8.18 7.37
CA LEU A 158 4.39 8.11 8.58
C LEU A 158 5.84 7.73 8.26
N VAL A 159 6.75 8.26 9.05
CA VAL A 159 8.17 7.95 9.00
C VAL A 159 8.43 6.77 9.94
N LEU A 160 9.17 5.79 9.44
CA LEU A 160 9.61 4.64 10.23
C LEU A 160 10.44 5.09 11.44
N THR A 161 9.89 4.88 12.63
CA THR A 161 10.46 5.24 13.93
C THR A 161 10.13 4.14 14.93
N ASP A 162 10.86 4.05 16.05
CA ASP A 162 10.57 3.07 17.12
C ASP A 162 9.14 3.24 17.65
N ARG A 163 8.68 4.50 17.79
CA ARG A 163 7.30 4.83 18.17
C ARG A 163 6.27 4.27 17.20
N LEU A 164 6.56 4.33 15.89
CA LEU A 164 5.68 3.75 14.88
C LEU A 164 5.70 2.21 14.91
N ILE A 165 6.87 1.61 15.08
CA ILE A 165 7.01 0.15 15.21
C ILE A 165 6.15 -0.34 16.38
N GLU A 166 6.27 0.27 17.55
CA GLU A 166 5.49 -0.06 18.74
C GLU A 166 3.98 0.09 18.52
N ALA A 167 3.55 1.15 17.83
CA ALA A 167 2.13 1.41 17.58
C ALA A 167 1.51 0.51 16.50
N THR A 168 2.33 -0.18 15.70
CA THR A 168 1.87 -0.98 14.55
C THR A 168 2.15 -2.48 14.71
N VAL A 169 2.50 -2.92 15.92
CA VAL A 169 2.74 -4.33 16.22
C VAL A 169 1.50 -5.17 15.85
N PRO A 170 1.66 -6.23 15.03
CA PRO A 170 0.56 -7.11 14.67
C PRO A 170 -0.12 -7.72 15.90
N LEU A 171 -1.45 -7.83 15.87
CA LEU A 171 -2.23 -8.44 16.95
C LEU A 171 -1.99 -9.95 17.08
N SER A 172 -1.57 -10.59 15.99
CA SER A 172 -1.13 -11.98 15.95
C SER A 172 0.08 -12.10 15.02
N MET A 173 1.01 -13.01 15.37
CA MET A 173 2.12 -13.42 14.50
C MET A 173 1.76 -14.64 13.64
N GLU A 174 0.56 -15.21 13.79
CA GLU A 174 0.12 -16.34 12.96
C GLU A 174 0.09 -15.94 11.48
N GLY A 175 0.96 -16.56 10.68
CA GLY A 175 1.12 -16.31 9.25
C GLY A 175 2.30 -15.42 8.85
N ALA A 176 3.08 -14.88 9.80
CA ALA A 176 4.29 -14.09 9.48
C ALA A 176 5.52 -14.94 9.11
N GLU A 177 5.39 -16.26 9.05
CA GLU A 177 6.50 -17.23 8.91
C GLU A 177 6.62 -17.87 7.51
N GLU A 178 5.90 -17.43 6.49
CA GLU A 178 6.21 -17.90 5.12
C GLU A 178 7.53 -17.29 4.64
N GLU A 179 8.63 -17.97 4.98
CA GLU A 179 9.95 -17.80 4.37
C GLU A 179 9.77 -17.85 2.85
N ILE A 180 10.10 -16.73 2.19
CA ILE A 180 10.31 -16.72 0.75
C ILE A 180 11.50 -17.64 0.50
N GLN A 181 11.24 -18.89 0.08
CA GLN A 181 12.26 -19.79 -0.39
C GLN A 181 12.77 -19.25 -1.73
N ILE A 182 13.80 -18.41 -1.67
CA ILE A 182 14.57 -18.03 -2.85
C ILE A 182 15.30 -19.30 -3.27
N THR A 183 14.73 -20.05 -4.23
CA THR A 183 15.45 -21.15 -4.88
C THR A 183 16.55 -20.51 -5.72
N SER A 184 17.75 -20.40 -5.13
CA SER A 184 18.97 -20.19 -5.88
C SER A 184 19.22 -21.44 -6.72
N THR A 185 18.87 -21.39 -8.01
CA THR A 185 19.37 -22.37 -8.98
C THR A 185 20.83 -22.03 -9.23
N ASP A 186 21.71 -22.65 -8.45
CA ASP A 186 23.14 -22.69 -8.66
C ASP A 186 23.42 -23.89 -9.58
N ASP A 187 23.37 -23.68 -10.90
CA ASP A 187 23.85 -24.67 -11.87
C ASP A 187 25.31 -24.34 -12.20
N SER A 188 26.20 -24.83 -11.35
CA SER A 188 27.61 -25.05 -11.69
C SER A 188 28.07 -26.38 -11.09
N ASP A 189 28.28 -27.36 -11.97
CA ASP A 189 29.50 -28.18 -12.08
C ASP A 189 29.18 -29.37 -12.99
N ASP A 190 29.68 -29.39 -14.23
CA ASP A 190 31.04 -29.74 -14.66
C ASP A 190 31.18 -31.22 -15.03
N MET A 191 32.00 -31.40 -16.06
CA MET A 191 32.24 -32.54 -16.93
C MET A 191 32.54 -33.88 -16.24
N SER A 192 32.11 -34.97 -16.89
CA SER A 192 33.02 -36.09 -17.12
C SER A 192 32.66 -36.82 -18.42
N ALA A 193 33.51 -36.62 -19.43
CA ALA A 193 33.60 -37.50 -20.58
C ALA A 193 34.51 -38.68 -20.20
N HIS A 194 33.94 -39.89 -20.12
CA HIS A 194 34.70 -41.13 -20.11
C HIS A 194 34.62 -41.77 -21.51
N ALA A 195 35.80 -41.93 -22.11
CA ALA A 195 36.06 -42.77 -23.27
C ALA A 195 36.50 -44.18 -22.84
N ASP A 196 36.59 -45.06 -23.83
CA ASP A 196 36.84 -46.52 -23.84
C ASP A 196 35.58 -47.38 -23.66
N GLY A 197 35.22 -48.34 -24.51
CA GLY A 197 35.88 -48.98 -25.66
C GLY A 197 35.29 -50.41 -25.82
N GLU A 198 35.43 -51.00 -27.02
CA GLU A 198 35.08 -52.39 -27.44
C GLU A 198 33.62 -52.63 -27.88
N GLU A 199 33.26 -52.82 -29.17
CA GLU A 199 33.62 -53.80 -30.24
C GLU A 199 32.60 -54.95 -30.38
N GLU A 200 31.95 -55.05 -31.56
CA GLU A 200 31.62 -56.26 -32.38
C GLU A 200 30.62 -55.83 -33.49
N GLU A 201 31.05 -55.63 -34.74
CA GLU A 201 31.14 -56.59 -35.88
C GLU A 201 29.81 -56.94 -36.62
N THR A 202 29.97 -57.03 -37.96
CA THR A 202 29.05 -57.48 -39.03
C THR A 202 28.08 -56.41 -39.58
N HIS A 203 28.03 -56.05 -40.87
CA HIS A 203 28.54 -56.60 -42.14
C HIS A 203 28.83 -55.46 -43.13
#